data_AF-A0A5B0BPF0-F1
#
_entry.id   AF-A0A5B0BPF0-F1
#
_cell.length_a   1.000
_cell.length_b   1.000
_cell.length_c   1.000
_cell.angle_alpha   90.00
_cell.angle_beta   90.00
_cell.angle_gamma   90.00
#
_symmetry.space_group_name_H-M   'P 1'
#
loop_
_entity.id
_entity.type
_entity.pdbx_description
1 polymer ?
#
loop_
_entity_poly.entity_id
_entity_poly.type
_entity_poly.pdbx_seq_one_letter_code
_entity_poly.pdbx_strand_id
1 'polypeptide(L)'
;MQMELAPPPPKQTKAPEETAATAVKELAAQDPGGRHICYRAFVSGTGWTDAVCDGETAGTVGKSTPLKAVNIAVSGTKGTTSRAYLPDPGSADGEGHYPDPFSDAADGIDNYVGSTKKDAPNLLGFSISVDGGAGNVCQNAHVHNDAWLGLQCDEPGVGLEFTYAGAHKNDFWIEAFQLTV
;
A
#
# COMPACT_ATOMS: atom_id res chain seq x y z
N MET A 1 19.88 -45.44 -35.93
CA MET A 1 19.80 -44.96 -34.53
C MET A 1 19.25 -43.54 -34.59
N GLN A 2 17.93 -43.40 -34.49
CA GLN A 2 17.27 -42.09 -34.49
C GLN A 2 17.31 -41.57 -33.05
N MET A 3 17.94 -40.43 -32.82
CA MET A 3 17.87 -39.72 -31.55
C MET A 3 16.56 -38.95 -31.52
N GLU A 4 15.60 -39.43 -30.73
CA GLU A 4 14.40 -38.68 -30.41
C GLU A 4 14.79 -37.51 -29.49
N LEU A 5 14.59 -36.29 -29.98
CA LEU A 5 14.75 -35.07 -29.20
C LEU A 5 13.65 -35.05 -28.13
N ALA A 6 14.03 -35.02 -26.86
CA ALA A 6 13.09 -34.85 -25.77
C ALA A 6 12.28 -33.54 -25.97
N PRO A 7 10.97 -33.55 -25.69
CA PRO A 7 10.15 -32.34 -25.80
C PRO A 7 10.68 -31.25 -24.87
N PRO A 8 10.64 -29.97 -25.29
CA PRO A 8 11.10 -28.87 -24.46
C PRO A 8 10.30 -28.84 -23.15
N PRO A 9 10.94 -28.51 -22.01
CA PRO A 9 10.24 -28.41 -20.73
C PRO A 9 9.10 -27.40 -20.86
N PRO A 10 7.94 -27.64 -20.21
CA PRO A 10 6.84 -26.70 -20.23
C PRO A 10 7.35 -25.34 -19.71
N LYS A 11 7.09 -24.28 -20.47
CA LYS A 11 7.34 -22.92 -20.01
C LYS A 11 6.57 -22.75 -18.71
N GLN A 12 7.29 -22.60 -17.59
CA GLN A 12 6.68 -22.19 -16.34
C GLN A 12 6.14 -20.77 -16.56
N THR A 13 4.83 -20.67 -16.80
CA THR A 13 4.11 -19.42 -16.63
C THR A 13 4.32 -19.04 -15.17
N LYS A 14 4.94 -17.89 -14.91
CA LYS A 14 5.01 -17.33 -13.56
C LYS A 14 3.58 -17.37 -12.99
N ALA A 15 3.42 -17.83 -11.76
CA ALA A 15 2.15 -17.70 -11.06
C ALA A 15 1.66 -16.25 -11.21
N PRO A 16 0.34 -16.02 -11.34
CA PRO A 16 -0.20 -14.67 -11.33
C PRO A 16 0.42 -13.90 -10.17
N GLU A 17 0.79 -12.64 -10.42
CA GLU A 17 1.29 -11.82 -9.33
C GLU A 17 0.15 -11.63 -8.33
N GLU A 18 0.37 -12.07 -7.09
CA GLU A 18 -0.56 -11.88 -5.97
C GLU A 18 -0.55 -10.40 -5.57
N THR A 19 -1.23 -9.57 -6.35
CA THR A 19 -1.41 -8.14 -6.09
C THR A 19 -2.55 -7.91 -5.11
N ALA A 20 -2.65 -6.68 -4.61
CA ALA A 20 -3.79 -6.26 -3.80
C ALA A 20 -5.13 -6.46 -4.55
N ALA A 21 -5.16 -6.17 -5.85
CA ALA A 21 -6.36 -6.34 -6.67
C ALA A 21 -6.77 -7.80 -6.85
N THR A 22 -5.83 -8.73 -6.94
CA THR A 22 -6.13 -10.17 -6.97
C THR A 22 -6.74 -10.58 -5.63
N ALA A 23 -6.07 -10.27 -4.52
CA ALA A 23 -6.53 -10.61 -3.17
C ALA A 23 -7.93 -10.05 -2.86
N VAL A 24 -8.20 -8.78 -3.18
CA VAL A 24 -9.50 -8.17 -2.87
C VAL A 24 -10.64 -8.75 -3.70
N LYS A 25 -10.38 -9.18 -4.94
CA LYS A 25 -11.40 -9.83 -5.78
C LYS A 25 -11.72 -11.23 -5.27
N GLU A 26 -10.72 -11.97 -4.81
CA GLU A 26 -10.93 -13.30 -4.22
C GLU A 26 -11.70 -13.21 -2.90
N LEU A 27 -11.38 -12.22 -2.07
CA LEU A 27 -12.12 -11.96 -0.83
C LEU A 27 -13.56 -11.53 -1.11
N ALA A 28 -13.77 -10.57 -2.03
CA ALA A 28 -15.10 -10.11 -2.41
C ALA A 28 -15.96 -11.20 -3.10
N ALA A 29 -15.34 -12.18 -3.77
CA ALA A 29 -16.07 -13.34 -4.30
C ALA A 29 -16.62 -14.24 -3.19
N GLN A 30 -15.95 -14.28 -2.04
CA GLN A 30 -16.37 -15.04 -0.85
C GLN A 30 -17.36 -14.24 0.02
N ASP A 31 -17.27 -12.91 0.00
CA ASP A 31 -18.20 -11.99 0.67
C ASP A 31 -18.70 -10.88 -0.27
N PRO A 32 -19.66 -11.16 -1.18
CA PRO A 32 -20.10 -10.21 -2.21
C PRO A 32 -20.82 -8.96 -1.70
N GLY A 33 -21.19 -8.92 -0.41
CA GLY A 33 -21.82 -7.77 0.23
C GLY A 33 -20.88 -6.97 1.13
N GLY A 34 -19.66 -7.48 1.34
CA GLY A 34 -18.65 -6.89 2.19
C GLY A 34 -17.98 -5.66 1.57
N ARG A 35 -17.41 -4.84 2.45
CA ARG A 35 -16.43 -3.81 2.07
C ARG A 35 -15.07 -4.34 2.48
N HIS A 36 -14.13 -4.34 1.55
CA HIS A 36 -12.80 -4.92 1.77
C HIS A 36 -11.72 -3.98 1.27
N ILE A 37 -10.60 -3.99 1.97
CA ILE A 37 -9.35 -3.37 1.54
C ILE A 37 -8.22 -4.39 1.67
N CYS A 38 -7.53 -4.65 0.56
CA CYS A 38 -6.33 -5.47 0.53
C CYS A 38 -5.13 -4.65 0.10
N TYR A 39 -3.96 -5.00 0.61
CA TYR A 39 -2.76 -4.22 0.42
C TYR A 39 -1.50 -5.05 0.63
N ARG A 40 -0.40 -4.58 0.03
CA ARG A 40 0.95 -5.12 0.22
C ARG A 40 1.98 -4.00 0.23
N ALA A 41 3.12 -4.29 0.85
CA ALA A 41 4.20 -3.33 1.02
C ALA A 41 5.42 -3.71 0.16
N PHE A 42 6.07 -2.73 -0.45
CA PHE A 42 7.38 -2.93 -1.06
C PHE A 42 8.45 -2.57 -0.02
N VAL A 43 9.06 -3.59 0.56
CA VAL A 43 10.10 -3.48 1.60
C VAL A 43 11.46 -3.31 0.93
N SER A 44 12.21 -2.28 1.33
CA SER A 44 13.54 -2.01 0.80
C SER A 44 14.46 -3.23 0.92
N GLY A 45 15.11 -3.61 -0.18
CA GLY A 45 16.02 -4.76 -0.24
C GLY A 45 15.34 -6.15 -0.27
N THR A 46 14.03 -6.23 -0.04
CA THR A 46 13.27 -7.50 -0.03
C THR A 46 12.31 -7.60 -1.21
N GLY A 47 11.59 -6.52 -1.53
CA GLY A 47 10.56 -6.50 -2.57
C GLY A 47 9.14 -6.47 -2.00
N TRP A 48 8.16 -6.86 -2.82
CA TRP A 48 6.76 -6.94 -2.40
C TRP A 48 6.57 -8.05 -1.36
N THR A 49 5.87 -7.72 -0.27
CA THR A 49 5.28 -8.72 0.63
C THR A 49 4.09 -9.40 -0.05
N ASP A 50 3.65 -10.51 0.53
CA ASP A 50 2.33 -11.07 0.22
C ASP A 50 1.24 -10.02 0.52
N ALA A 51 0.12 -10.12 -0.21
CA ALA A 51 -1.05 -9.29 0.03
C ALA A 51 -1.78 -9.75 1.29
N VAL A 52 -2.19 -8.78 2.10
CA VAL A 52 -2.99 -8.98 3.30
C VAL A 52 -4.23 -8.08 3.20
N CYS A 53 -5.26 -8.34 4.01
CA CYS A 53 -6.51 -7.58 3.96
C CYS A 53 -6.98 -7.18 5.35
N ASP A 54 -7.84 -6.17 5.41
CA ASP A 54 -8.73 -5.86 6.54
C ASP A 54 -8.07 -5.95 7.93
N GLY A 55 -7.09 -5.06 8.18
CA GLY A 55 -6.46 -4.87 9.49
C GLY A 55 -5.23 -5.75 9.72
N GLU A 56 -4.93 -6.68 8.82
CA GLU A 56 -3.68 -7.43 8.85
C GLU A 56 -2.45 -6.55 8.58
N THR A 57 -1.26 -7.00 8.99
CA THR A 57 -0.06 -6.16 8.91
C THR A 57 0.69 -6.37 7.60
N ALA A 58 0.86 -5.31 6.81
CA ALA A 58 1.79 -5.29 5.68
C ALA A 58 3.11 -4.63 6.07
N GLY A 59 4.23 -5.16 5.55
CA GLY A 59 5.58 -4.68 5.86
C GLY A 59 6.27 -5.48 6.96
N THR A 60 7.25 -4.86 7.62
CA THR A 60 8.08 -5.52 8.64
C THR A 60 8.15 -4.68 9.90
N VAL A 61 7.56 -5.16 10.99
CA VAL A 61 7.54 -4.43 12.26
C VAL A 61 8.89 -4.53 12.98
N GLY A 62 9.47 -3.38 13.35
CA GLY A 62 10.66 -3.30 14.20
C GLY A 62 11.92 -3.86 13.54
N LYS A 63 11.99 -3.83 12.21
CA LYS A 63 13.16 -4.31 11.46
C LYS A 63 14.04 -3.17 10.96
N SER A 64 13.71 -1.92 11.25
CA SER A 64 14.50 -0.76 10.77
C SER A 64 14.62 -0.74 9.24
N THR A 65 13.66 -1.35 8.54
CA THR A 65 13.67 -1.50 7.09
C THR A 65 12.53 -0.68 6.50
N PRO A 66 12.83 0.33 5.65
CA PRO A 66 11.81 1.22 5.11
C PRO A 66 10.96 0.56 4.05
N LEU A 67 9.69 0.97 3.98
CA LEU A 67 8.87 0.79 2.79
C LEU A 67 9.23 1.85 1.75
N LYS A 68 9.15 1.50 0.47
CA LYS A 68 9.35 2.45 -0.65
C LYS A 68 8.10 2.64 -1.51
N ALA A 69 7.22 1.66 -1.50
CA ALA A 69 5.94 1.71 -2.17
C ALA A 69 4.90 0.87 -1.42
N VAL A 70 3.63 1.17 -1.67
CA VAL A 70 2.50 0.33 -1.26
C VAL A 70 1.59 0.09 -2.46
N ASN A 71 0.92 -1.04 -2.46
CA ASN A 71 -0.09 -1.40 -3.44
C ASN A 71 -1.38 -1.70 -2.69
N ILE A 72 -2.46 -1.04 -3.08
CA ILE A 72 -3.74 -1.03 -2.37
C ILE A 72 -4.85 -1.31 -3.39
N ALA A 73 -5.83 -2.11 -3.03
CA ALA A 73 -7.05 -2.28 -3.80
C ALA A 73 -8.23 -2.50 -2.85
N VAL A 74 -9.42 -2.09 -3.30
CA VAL A 74 -10.64 -2.11 -2.50
C VAL A 74 -11.79 -2.79 -3.24
N SER A 75 -12.81 -3.21 -2.51
CA SER A 75 -14.09 -3.67 -3.04
C SER A 75 -15.23 -3.17 -2.17
N GLY A 76 -16.33 -2.73 -2.78
CA GLY A 76 -17.51 -2.23 -2.06
C GLY A 76 -17.34 -0.81 -1.51
N THR A 77 -16.26 -0.10 -1.88
CA THR A 77 -15.94 1.25 -1.36
C THR A 77 -15.89 2.32 -2.44
N LYS A 78 -16.17 1.97 -3.70
CA LYS A 78 -16.18 2.89 -4.86
C LYS A 78 -14.82 3.53 -5.16
N GLY A 79 -13.75 2.76 -4.97
CA GLY A 79 -12.40 3.11 -5.33
C GLY A 79 -11.61 3.76 -4.22
N THR A 80 -10.36 4.08 -4.55
CA THR A 80 -9.36 4.73 -3.70
C THR A 80 -8.80 5.96 -4.38
N THR A 81 -8.47 6.95 -3.56
CA THR A 81 -7.59 8.06 -3.93
C THR A 81 -6.45 8.09 -2.93
N SER A 82 -5.21 8.11 -3.41
CA SER A 82 -4.04 8.02 -2.53
C SER A 82 -2.84 8.80 -3.05
N ARG A 83 -1.89 9.12 -2.15
CA ARG A 83 -0.69 9.86 -2.51
C ARG A 83 0.46 9.56 -1.57
N ALA A 84 1.68 9.51 -2.13
CA ALA A 84 2.88 9.31 -1.33
C ALA A 84 3.20 10.58 -0.55
N TYR A 85 3.80 10.41 0.62
CA TYR A 85 4.50 11.48 1.32
C TYR A 85 5.98 11.11 1.40
N LEU A 86 6.82 11.95 0.80
CA LEU A 86 8.23 11.65 0.53
C LEU A 86 9.15 12.66 1.22
N PRO A 87 10.42 12.29 1.49
CA PRO A 87 11.38 13.21 2.05
C PRO A 87 11.57 14.47 1.19
N ASP A 88 11.66 15.63 1.83
CA ASP A 88 12.09 16.89 1.24
C ASP A 88 13.34 17.42 1.95
N PRO A 89 14.55 17.04 1.51
CA PRO A 89 15.80 17.51 2.11
C PRO A 89 15.97 19.04 2.09
N GLY A 90 15.20 19.75 1.27
CA GLY A 90 15.20 21.21 1.19
C GLY A 90 14.24 21.89 2.15
N SER A 91 13.41 21.15 2.90
CA SER A 91 12.38 21.75 3.75
C SER A 91 12.98 22.51 4.93
N ALA A 92 12.46 23.71 5.18
CA ALA A 92 12.89 24.58 6.28
C ALA A 92 12.45 24.06 7.67
N ASP A 93 11.38 23.27 7.73
CA ASP A 93 10.82 22.68 8.97
C ASP A 93 11.17 21.20 9.15
N GLY A 94 11.99 20.65 8.24
CA GLY A 94 12.40 19.25 8.23
C GLY A 94 11.27 18.27 7.87
N GLU A 95 10.18 18.74 7.28
CA GLU A 95 9.07 17.92 6.83
C GLU A 95 9.26 17.40 5.40
N GLY A 96 8.52 16.35 5.08
CA GLY A 96 8.40 15.85 3.73
C GLY A 96 7.48 16.68 2.85
N HIS A 97 7.20 16.14 1.67
CA HIS A 97 6.30 16.75 0.71
C HIS A 97 5.42 15.71 0.02
N TYR A 98 4.31 16.19 -0.51
CA TYR A 98 3.41 15.45 -1.39
C TYR A 98 3.81 15.69 -2.85
N PRO A 99 4.38 14.73 -3.60
CA PRO A 99 4.63 14.88 -5.04
C PRO A 99 3.31 14.76 -5.82
N ASP A 100 3.06 15.62 -6.82
CA ASP A 100 1.88 15.49 -7.71
C ASP A 100 2.08 14.38 -8.75
N PRO A 101 1.01 13.75 -9.25
CA PRO A 101 -0.41 13.88 -8.86
C PRO A 101 -0.84 12.86 -7.78
N PHE A 102 -2.09 12.99 -7.30
CA PHE A 102 -2.79 11.88 -6.63
C PHE A 102 -2.95 10.68 -7.58
N SER A 103 -3.10 9.48 -7.00
CA SER A 103 -3.40 8.25 -7.72
C SER A 103 -4.79 7.73 -7.36
N ASP A 104 -5.64 7.63 -8.38
CA ASP A 104 -7.01 7.12 -8.27
C ASP A 104 -7.11 5.70 -8.85
N ALA A 105 -7.90 4.85 -8.21
CA ALA A 105 -8.23 3.52 -8.73
C ALA A 105 -9.66 3.14 -8.35
N ALA A 106 -10.40 2.56 -9.30
CA ALA A 106 -11.72 1.99 -9.03
C ALA A 106 -11.62 0.69 -8.20
N ASP A 107 -12.76 0.21 -7.71
CA ASP A 107 -12.85 -1.11 -7.04
C ASP A 107 -12.21 -2.22 -7.89
N GLY A 108 -11.44 -3.09 -7.23
CA GLY A 108 -10.73 -4.20 -7.85
C GLY A 108 -9.58 -3.79 -8.77
N ILE A 109 -9.14 -2.53 -8.75
CA ILE A 109 -7.96 -2.06 -9.49
C ILE A 109 -6.85 -1.71 -8.51
N ASP A 110 -5.62 -2.10 -8.87
CA ASP A 110 -4.43 -1.80 -8.09
C ASP A 110 -4.13 -0.29 -8.12
N ASN A 111 -4.13 0.33 -6.94
CA ASN A 111 -3.58 1.64 -6.69
C ASN A 111 -2.15 1.49 -6.16
N TYR A 112 -1.19 2.26 -6.71
CA TYR A 112 0.21 2.20 -6.32
C TYR A 112 0.67 3.55 -5.80
N VAL A 113 1.27 3.55 -4.62
CA VAL A 113 1.80 4.75 -3.96
C VAL A 113 3.29 4.57 -3.70
N GLY A 114 4.09 5.59 -4.02
CA GLY A 114 5.55 5.53 -3.91
C GLY A 114 6.20 4.91 -5.15
N SER A 115 7.39 4.31 -5.02
CA SER A 115 8.10 3.74 -6.15
C SER A 115 8.98 2.54 -5.77
N THR A 116 9.02 1.54 -6.66
CA THR A 116 9.87 0.34 -6.52
C THR A 116 11.25 0.49 -7.16
N LYS A 117 11.55 1.67 -7.74
CA LYS A 117 12.86 1.93 -8.36
C LYS A 117 13.98 1.82 -7.32
N LYS A 118 15.16 1.41 -7.77
CA LYS A 118 16.33 1.18 -6.90
C LYS A 118 16.68 2.42 -6.06
N ASP A 119 16.61 3.59 -6.68
CA ASP A 119 16.90 4.91 -6.13
C ASP A 119 15.67 5.63 -5.54
N ALA A 120 14.50 4.97 -5.51
CA ALA A 120 13.32 5.54 -4.89
C ALA A 120 13.60 5.88 -3.41
N PRO A 121 13.14 7.04 -2.93
CA PRO A 121 13.27 7.42 -1.53
C PRO A 121 12.45 6.48 -0.63
N ASN A 122 12.77 6.50 0.67
CA ASN A 122 11.93 5.85 1.66
C ASN A 122 10.58 6.57 1.73
N LEU A 123 9.51 5.81 1.94
CA LEU A 123 8.18 6.36 2.12
C LEU A 123 8.08 6.88 3.56
N LEU A 124 7.86 8.18 3.73
CA LEU A 124 7.58 8.76 5.06
C LEU A 124 6.19 8.37 5.54
N GLY A 125 5.26 8.26 4.58
CA GLY A 125 3.88 7.87 4.78
C GLY A 125 3.09 8.00 3.49
N PHE A 126 1.77 7.89 3.58
CA PHE A 126 0.86 8.12 2.46
C PHE A 126 -0.50 8.59 2.94
N SER A 127 -1.18 9.38 2.11
CA SER A 127 -2.60 9.68 2.29
C SER A 127 -3.46 8.66 1.53
N ILE A 128 -4.64 8.36 2.06
CA ILE A 128 -5.63 7.49 1.44
C ILE A 128 -7.05 7.92 1.81
N SER A 129 -7.96 7.80 0.85
CA SER A 129 -9.41 7.83 1.06
C SER A 129 -10.12 6.84 0.14
N VAL A 130 -11.39 6.61 0.43
CA VAL A 130 -12.32 5.80 -0.37
C VAL A 130 -13.59 6.60 -0.68
N ASP A 131 -14.30 6.25 -1.75
CA ASP A 131 -15.50 6.97 -2.24
C ASP A 131 -15.25 8.49 -2.39
N GLY A 132 -14.05 8.88 -2.83
CA GLY A 132 -13.66 10.29 -2.92
C GLY A 132 -13.72 11.05 -1.59
N GLY A 133 -13.45 10.38 -0.47
CA GLY A 133 -13.55 10.96 0.89
C GLY A 133 -14.93 10.85 1.53
N ALA A 134 -15.93 10.31 0.83
CA ALA A 134 -17.25 10.07 1.40
C ALA A 134 -17.36 8.75 2.18
N GLY A 135 -16.36 7.88 2.09
CA GLY A 135 -16.31 6.60 2.79
C GLY A 135 -15.24 6.58 3.89
N ASN A 136 -15.43 5.72 4.89
CA ASN A 136 -14.49 5.57 5.98
C ASN A 136 -13.34 4.61 5.59
N VAL A 137 -12.12 5.02 5.88
CA VAL A 137 -10.94 4.16 5.91
C VAL A 137 -10.18 4.44 7.20
N CYS A 138 -9.74 3.40 7.89
CA CYS A 138 -8.86 3.53 9.04
C CYS A 138 -7.47 3.02 8.70
N GLN A 139 -6.47 3.65 9.32
CA GLN A 139 -5.07 3.30 9.19
C GLN A 139 -4.41 3.19 10.55
N ASN A 140 -3.40 2.34 10.65
CA ASN A 140 -2.45 2.34 11.74
C ASN A 140 -1.07 2.10 11.14
N ALA A 141 -0.11 3.00 11.40
CA ALA A 141 1.24 2.92 10.85
C ALA A 141 2.25 2.65 11.96
N HIS A 142 3.23 1.81 11.66
CA HIS A 142 4.42 1.63 12.47
C HIS A 142 5.58 2.40 11.84
N VAL A 143 6.08 3.38 12.58
CA VAL A 143 7.15 4.28 12.14
C VAL A 143 8.49 3.85 12.72
N HIS A 144 9.57 4.03 11.95
CA HIS A 144 10.93 3.74 12.41
C HIS A 144 11.28 4.51 13.68
N ASN A 145 11.98 3.84 14.61
CA ASN A 145 12.34 4.38 15.93
C ASN A 145 11.16 4.88 16.78
N ASP A 146 9.95 4.51 16.40
CA ASP A 146 8.73 4.78 17.15
C ASP A 146 7.90 3.48 17.25
N ALA A 147 6.79 3.55 17.98
CA ALA A 147 5.81 2.47 18.06
C ALA A 147 4.73 2.63 16.98
N TRP A 148 3.70 1.78 17.05
CA TRP A 148 2.44 2.01 16.33
C TRP A 148 1.83 3.35 16.75
N LEU A 149 1.45 4.17 15.77
CA LEU A 149 0.86 5.50 15.99
C LEU A 149 -0.59 5.44 16.52
N GLY A 150 -1.19 4.25 16.54
CA GLY A 150 -2.57 4.04 16.94
C GLY A 150 -3.52 4.14 15.74
N LEU A 151 -4.69 3.50 15.89
CA LEU A 151 -5.72 3.51 14.86
C LEU A 151 -6.28 4.92 14.67
N GLN A 152 -6.19 5.43 13.45
CA GLN A 152 -6.80 6.70 13.03
C GLN A 152 -7.73 6.41 11.87
N CYS A 153 -8.92 6.99 11.90
CA CYS A 153 -9.93 6.82 10.86
C CYS A 153 -10.20 8.14 10.18
N ASP A 154 -10.49 8.07 8.88
CA ASP A 154 -11.09 9.18 8.19
C ASP A 154 -12.48 9.47 8.78
N GLU A 155 -12.90 10.72 8.78
CA GLU A 155 -14.21 11.13 9.28
C GLU A 155 -15.05 11.65 8.08
N PRO A 156 -15.86 10.78 7.45
CA PRO A 156 -16.60 11.17 6.25
C PRO A 156 -17.47 12.41 6.46
N GLY A 157 -17.33 13.37 5.55
CA GLY A 157 -18.11 14.62 5.57
C GLY A 157 -17.56 15.71 6.50
N VAL A 158 -16.39 15.52 7.11
CA VAL A 158 -15.67 16.57 7.84
C VAL A 158 -14.19 16.64 7.43
N GLY A 159 -13.63 17.85 7.37
CA GLY A 159 -12.18 18.04 7.19
C GLY A 159 -11.65 17.78 5.78
N LEU A 160 -10.33 17.53 5.71
CA LEU A 160 -9.64 17.14 4.47
C LEU A 160 -9.98 15.67 4.19
N GLU A 161 -10.47 15.41 2.98
CA GLU A 161 -11.07 14.16 2.46
C GLU A 161 -10.14 12.92 2.42
N PHE A 162 -9.22 12.77 3.39
CA PHE A 162 -8.18 11.73 3.47
C PHE A 162 -7.70 11.48 4.90
N THR A 163 -7.38 10.22 5.22
CA THR A 163 -6.51 9.89 6.36
C THR A 163 -5.04 9.81 5.92
N TYR A 164 -4.11 9.96 6.89
CA TYR A 164 -2.66 9.91 6.66
C TYR A 164 -2.01 8.81 7.50
N ALA A 165 -1.27 7.92 6.85
CA ALA A 165 -0.51 6.83 7.47
C ALA A 165 0.99 7.09 7.39
N GLY A 166 1.61 7.50 8.50
CA GLY A 166 3.07 7.60 8.61
C GLY A 166 3.57 8.77 9.43
N ALA A 167 4.76 9.26 9.10
CA ALA A 167 5.45 10.34 9.82
C ALA A 167 5.68 11.57 8.94
N HIS A 168 5.75 12.75 9.55
CA HIS A 168 5.93 14.00 8.79
C HIS A 168 7.39 14.42 8.62
N LYS A 169 8.28 14.10 9.57
CA LYS A 169 9.68 14.54 9.51
C LYS A 169 10.53 13.62 8.62
N ASN A 170 11.47 14.23 7.91
CA ASN A 170 12.36 13.57 6.93
C ASN A 170 13.24 12.45 7.51
N ASP A 171 13.45 12.45 8.82
CA ASP A 171 14.28 11.46 9.52
C ASP A 171 13.55 10.16 9.86
N PHE A 172 12.24 10.08 9.60
CA PHE A 172 11.41 8.91 9.87
C PHE A 172 10.98 8.21 8.58
N TRP A 173 10.46 6.99 8.69
CA TRP A 173 9.81 6.30 7.58
C TRP A 173 8.84 5.26 8.12
N ILE A 174 7.88 4.83 7.29
CA ILE A 174 7.02 3.70 7.65
C ILE A 174 7.75 2.38 7.42
N GLU A 175 7.58 1.45 8.35
CA GLU A 175 8.09 0.08 8.26
C GLU A 175 6.96 -0.94 8.03
N ALA A 176 5.78 -0.66 8.59
CA ALA A 176 4.59 -1.48 8.45
C ALA A 176 3.31 -0.65 8.62
N PHE A 177 2.19 -1.16 8.14
CA PHE A 177 0.90 -0.52 8.29
C PHE A 177 -0.26 -1.53 8.24
N GLN A 178 -1.43 -1.07 8.69
CA GLN A 178 -2.72 -1.78 8.67
C GLN A 178 -3.78 -0.83 8.12
N LEU A 179 -4.72 -1.34 7.32
CA LEU A 179 -5.87 -0.59 6.79
C LEU A 179 -7.18 -1.38 6.99
N THR A 180 -8.27 -0.68 7.26
CA THR A 180 -9.64 -1.24 7.31
C THR A 180 -10.64 -0.28 6.66
N VAL A 181 -11.77 -0.78 6.15
CA VAL A 181 -12.86 0.02 5.56
C VAL A 181 -14.22 -0.30 6.14
#